data_AF-A0A7W0PMB3-F1
#
_entry.id   AF-A0A7W0PMB3-F1
#
_cell.length_a   1.000
_cell.length_b   1.000
_cell.length_c   1.000
_cell.angle_alpha   90.00
_cell.angle_beta   90.00
_cell.angle_gamma   90.00
#
_symmetry.space_group_name_H-M   'P 1'
#
loop_
_entity.id
_entity.type
_entity.pdbx_description
1 polymer ?
#
loop_
_entity_poly.entity_id
_entity_poly.type
_entity_poly.pdbx_seq_one_letter_code
_entity_poly.pdbx_strand_id
1 'polypeptide(L)' 'MACGVGACLGCVVETIRGIRTSCVDGPVFEMDELVWS' A
#
# COMPACT_ATOMS: atom_id res chain seq x y z
N MET A 1 -0.55 -10.16 -1.70
CA MET A 1 0.76 -9.74 -2.26
C MET A 1 1.14 -10.73 -3.35
N ALA A 2 1.16 -10.32 -4.62
CA ALA A 2 1.35 -11.23 -5.76
C ALA A 2 2.82 -11.34 -6.22
N CYS A 3 3.42 -10.26 -6.76
CA CYS A 3 4.84 -10.30 -7.15
C CYS A 3 5.83 -9.98 -6.01
N GLY A 4 5.38 -9.32 -4.93
CA GLY A 4 6.23 -8.92 -3.81
C GLY A 4 7.23 -7.79 -4.08
N VAL A 5 7.32 -7.28 -5.32
CA VAL A 5 8.34 -6.29 -5.75
C VAL A 5 7.75 -5.04 -6.41
N GLY A 6 6.45 -4.79 -6.22
CA GLY A 6 5.77 -3.61 -6.77
C GLY A 6 5.41 -3.68 -8.27
N ALA A 7 5.90 -4.68 -9.02
CA ALA A 7 5.70 -4.76 -10.47
C ALA A 7 4.24 -5.03 -10.90
N CYS A 8 3.51 -5.86 -10.16
CA CYS A 8 2.15 -6.27 -10.53
C CYS A 8 1.04 -5.42 -9.90
N LEU A 9 1.39 -4.46 -9.04
CA LEU A 9 0.47 -3.56 -8.33
C LEU A 9 -0.64 -4.23 -7.50
N GLY A 10 -0.65 -5.56 -7.34
CA GLY A 10 -1.63 -6.28 -6.51
C GLY A 10 -1.43 -6.12 -4.99
N CYS A 11 -0.59 -5.18 -4.57
CA CYS A 11 -0.30 -4.86 -3.16
C CYS A 11 -0.60 -3.38 -2.86
N VAL A 12 -1.28 -2.66 -3.76
CA VAL A 12 -1.62 -1.24 -3.59
C VAL A 12 -2.59 -1.01 -2.44
N VAL A 13 -2.41 0.10 -1.75
CA VAL A 13 -3.22 0.58 -0.62
C VAL A 13 -3.48 2.07 -0.84
N GLU A 14 -4.72 2.50 -0.63
CA GLU A 14 -5.09 3.91 -0.70
C GLU A 14 -4.78 4.59 0.63
N THR A 15 -4.00 5.66 0.57
CA THR A 15 -3.64 6.47 1.74
C THR A 15 -4.00 7.93 1.48
N ILE A 16 -4.05 8.73 2.54
CA ILE A 16 -4.23 10.19 2.42
C ILE A 16 -3.10 10.87 1.64
N ARG A 17 -1.95 10.19 1.45
CA ARG A 17 -0.79 10.65 0.67
C ARG A 17 -0.82 10.13 -0.79
N GLY A 18 -1.93 9.52 -1.19
CA GLY A 18 -2.11 8.87 -2.49
C GLY A 18 -1.97 7.35 -2.41
N ILE A 19 -1.85 6.71 -3.57
CA ILE A 19 -1.72 5.25 -3.67
C ILE A 19 -0.29 4.82 -3.34
N ARG A 20 -0.15 3.89 -2.41
CA ARG A 20 1.15 3.31 -1.99
C ARG A 20 1.15 1.80 -2.16
N THR A 21 2.32 1.17 -2.15
CA THR A 21 2.48 -0.28 -2.36
C THR A 21 2.98 -0.97 -1.10
N SER A 22 2.14 -1.78 -0.46
CA SER A 22 2.50 -2.50 0.79
C SER A 22 3.71 -3.44 0.67
N CYS A 23 4.03 -3.88 -0.55
CA CYS A 23 5.18 -4.74 -0.80
C CYS A 23 6.50 -3.99 -0.98
N VAL A 24 6.48 -2.67 -1.17
CA VAL A 24 7.69 -1.84 -1.37
C VAL A 24 7.80 -0.77 -0.29
N ASP A 25 6.71 -0.04 -0.03
CA ASP A 25 6.62 0.97 1.02
C ASP A 25 6.62 0.38 2.44
N GLY A 26 6.34 -0.92 2.53
CA GLY A 26 6.22 -1.65 3.79
C GLY A 26 4.78 -2.09 4.06
N PRO A 27 4.57 -3.24 4.71
CA PRO A 27 3.24 -3.78 4.97
C PRO A 27 2.56 -3.15 6.19
N VAL A 28 3.26 -2.29 6.92
CA VAL A 28 2.78 -1.60 8.14
C VAL A 28 2.58 -0.14 7.81
N PHE A 29 1.37 0.36 8.07
CA PHE A 29 0.94 1.74 7.86
C PHE A 29 0.38 2.30 9.16
N GLU A 30 0.54 3.60 9.36
CA GLU A 30 -0.09 4.33 10.45
C GLU A 30 -1.61 4.40 10.23
N MET A 31 -2.37 4.30 11.31
CA MET A 31 -3.82 4.14 11.18
C MET A 31 -4.51 5.40 10.63
N ASP A 32 -3.94 6.58 10.88
CA ASP A 32 -4.38 7.87 10.33
C ASP A 32 -4.02 8.07 8.86
N GLU A 33 -3.10 7.29 8.30
CA GLU A 33 -2.71 7.44 6.90
C GLU A 33 -3.63 6.65 5.95
N LEU A 34 -4.33 5.64 6.46
CA LEU A 34 -5.20 4.76 5.68
C LEU A 34 -6.57 5.39 5.41
N VAL A 35 -7.03 5.28 4.16
CA VAL A 35 -8.41 5.65 3.80
C VAL A 35 -9.32 4.47 4.09
N TRP A 36 -10.23 4.66 5.04
CA TRP A 36 -11.26 3.69 5.41
C TRP A 36 -12.58 4.10 4.77
N SER A 37 -12.95 3.44 3.67
CA SER A 37 -14.21 3.67 2.95
C SER A 37 -15.13 2.46 3.02
#